data_AF-A0A2E9TZP2-F1
#
_entry.id   AF-A0A2E9TZP2-F1
#
_cell.length_a   1.000
_cell.length_b   1.000
_cell.length_c   1.000
_cell.angle_alpha   90.00
_cell.angle_beta   90.00
_cell.angle_gamma   90.00
#
_symmetry.space_group_name_H-M   'P 1'
#
loop_
_entity.id
_entity.type
_entity.pdbx_description
1 polymer ?
#
loop_
_entity_poly.entity_id
_entity_poly.type
_entity_poly.pdbx_seq_one_letter_code
_entity_poly.pdbx_strand_id
1 'polypeptide(L)' 'MKNIFTEHPRSVGESYLMHMFNASRFAFTFLVLFFIVFIHAILPFLFVRTASDIVCEMSKDMECRKKA' A
#
# COMPACT_ATOMS: atom_id res chain seq x y z
N MET A 1 -18.05 -24.07 3.32
CA MET A 1 -16.82 -23.54 3.94
C MET A 1 -16.42 -22.25 3.23
N LYS A 2 -16.09 -21.19 3.96
CA LYS A 2 -15.55 -19.95 3.38
C LYS A 2 -14.10 -20.20 2.93
N ASN A 3 -13.76 -19.81 1.70
CA ASN A 3 -12.39 -19.95 1.18
C ASN A 3 -11.59 -18.68 1.55
N ILE A 4 -10.74 -18.79 2.55
CA ILE A 4 -9.97 -17.68 3.12
C ILE A 4 -9.03 -16.99 2.13
N PHE A 5 -8.59 -17.69 1.07
CA PHE A 5 -7.69 -17.13 0.05
C PHE A 5 -8.44 -16.27 -0.96
N THR A 6 -9.70 -16.59 -1.24
CA THR A 6 -10.44 -15.98 -2.37
C THR A 6 -11.65 -15.19 -1.93
N GLU A 7 -12.05 -15.26 -0.66
CA GLU A 7 -13.16 -14.49 -0.12
C GLU A 7 -12.84 -12.99 -0.13
N HIS A 8 -11.69 -12.59 0.44
CA HIS A 8 -11.31 -11.18 0.47
C HIS A 8 -11.04 -10.58 -0.91
N PRO A 9 -10.23 -11.20 -1.80
CA PRO A 9 -10.07 -10.69 -3.17
C PRO A 9 -11.40 -10.51 -3.89
N ARG A 10 -12.33 -11.46 -3.76
CA ARG A 10 -13.67 -11.35 -4.36
C ARG A 10 -14.52 -10.24 -3.75
N SER A 11 -14.37 -9.93 -2.45
CA SER A 11 -15.13 -8.86 -1.80
C SER A 11 -14.72 -7.46 -2.25
N VAL A 12 -13.62 -7.34 -3.00
CA VAL A 12 -13.12 -6.09 -3.60
C VAL A 12 -13.01 -6.18 -5.13
N GLY A 13 -13.72 -7.14 -5.75
CA GLY A 13 -13.78 -7.27 -7.20
C GLY A 13 -12.53 -7.84 -7.89
N GLU A 14 -11.64 -8.53 -7.18
CA GLU A 14 -10.35 -8.97 -7.71
C GLU A 14 -10.16 -10.50 -7.73
N SER A 15 -9.31 -10.96 -8.65
CA SER A 15 -8.75 -12.31 -8.62
C SER A 15 -7.63 -12.41 -7.58
N TYR A 16 -7.35 -13.62 -7.10
CA TYR A 16 -6.30 -13.85 -6.09
C TYR A 16 -4.93 -13.28 -6.53
N LEU A 17 -4.54 -13.51 -7.78
CA LEU A 17 -3.24 -13.05 -8.31
C LEU A 17 -3.20 -11.53 -8.46
N MET A 18 -4.31 -10.90 -8.87
CA MET A 18 -4.41 -9.43 -8.96
C MET A 18 -4.26 -8.80 -7.56
N HIS A 19 -4.99 -9.34 -6.59
CA HIS A 19 -4.92 -8.88 -5.22
C HIS A 19 -3.53 -9.09 -4.61
N MET A 20 -2.92 -10.25 -4.83
CA MET A 20 -1.57 -10.58 -4.39
C MET A 20 -0.54 -9.61 -4.97
N PHE A 21 -0.62 -9.31 -6.26
CA PHE A 21 0.28 -8.36 -6.91
C PHE A 21 0.12 -6.94 -6.33
N ASN A 22 -1.11 -6.46 -6.19
CA ASN A 22 -1.42 -5.16 -5.61
C ASN A 22 -0.92 -5.05 -4.15
N ALA A 23 -1.17 -6.09 -3.33
CA ALA A 23 -0.68 -6.16 -1.97
C ALA A 23 0.86 -6.19 -1.90
N SER A 24 1.51 -6.92 -2.81
CA SER A 24 2.97 -6.97 -2.90
C SER A 24 3.56 -5.60 -3.27
N ARG A 25 2.94 -4.88 -4.21
CA ARG A 25 3.32 -3.50 -4.56
C ARG A 25 3.30 -2.60 -3.33
N PHE A 26 2.21 -2.62 -2.55
CA PHE A 26 2.10 -1.83 -1.33
C PHE A 26 3.15 -2.24 -0.28
N ALA A 27 3.42 -3.53 -0.12
CA ALA A 27 4.44 -4.02 0.82
C ALA A 27 5.84 -3.47 0.47
N PHE A 28 6.24 -3.52 -0.80
CA PHE A 28 7.52 -2.94 -1.24
C PHE A 28 7.55 -1.41 -1.06
N THR A 29 6.47 -0.71 -1.38
CA THR A 29 6.40 0.74 -1.15
C THR A 29 6.53 1.09 0.33
N PHE A 30 5.88 0.34 1.23
CA PHE A 30 6.04 0.54 2.68
C PHE A 30 7.48 0.29 3.15
N LEU A 31 8.16 -0.72 2.59
CA LEU A 31 9.57 -0.97 2.91
C LEU A 31 10.47 0.19 2.47
N VAL A 32 10.25 0.76 1.29
CA VAL A 32 10.98 1.96 0.83
C VAL A 32 10.67 3.16 1.72
N LEU A 33 9.39 3.37 2.03
CA LEU A 33 8.96 4.46 2.92
C LEU A 33 9.61 4.36 4.29
N PHE A 34 9.75 3.16 4.86
CA PHE A 34 10.47 2.96 6.12
C PHE A 34 11.87 3.58 6.07
N PHE A 35 12.67 3.29 5.03
CA PHE A 35 14.00 3.88 4.89
C PHE A 35 13.95 5.39 4.69
N ILE A 36 12.99 5.90 3.90
CA ILE A 36 12.81 7.35 3.68
C ILE A 36 12.54 8.06 5.01
N VAL A 37 11.57 7.59 5.80
CA VAL A 37 11.20 8.24 7.06
C VAL A 37 12.31 8.06 8.10
N PHE A 38 12.99 6.91 8.10
CA PHE A 38 14.14 6.67 8.97
C PHE A 38 15.29 7.63 8.69
N ILE A 39 15.65 7.85 7.42
CA ILE A 39 16.67 8.84 7.04
C ILE A 39 16.21 10.25 7.40
N HIS A 40 14.95 10.61 7.10
CA HIS A 40 14.40 11.92 7.45
C HIS A 40 14.41 12.19 8.96
N ALA A 41 14.17 11.18 9.80
CA ALA A 41 14.21 11.31 11.25
C ALA A 41 15.62 11.70 11.77
N ILE A 42 16.68 11.30 11.06
CA ILE A 42 18.07 11.68 11.36
C ILE A 42 18.44 13.00 10.66
N LEU A 43 17.97 13.18 9.43
CA LEU A 43 18.28 14.30 8.53
C LEU A 43 16.98 15.00 8.10
N PRO A 44 16.41 15.90 8.93
CA PRO A 44 15.05 16.44 8.74
C PRO A 44 14.88 17.33 7.50
N PHE A 45 15.97 17.68 6.82
CA PHE A 45 15.95 18.46 5.57
C PHE A 45 15.89 17.59 4.31
N LEU A 46 16.07 16.26 4.41
CA LEU A 46 15.92 15.32 3.29
C LEU A 46 14.51 14.74 3.25
N PHE A 47 13.94 14.50 2.07
CA PHE A 47 12.64 13.82 1.91
C PHE A 47 11.43 14.45 2.62
N VAL A 48 11.44 15.77 2.84
CA VAL A 48 10.47 16.54 3.66
C VAL A 48 9.00 16.19 3.42
N ARG A 49 8.60 15.91 2.18
CA ARG A 49 7.21 15.54 1.84
C ARG A 49 7.06 14.17 1.17
N THR A 50 8.17 13.49 0.90
CA THR A 50 8.15 12.28 0.07
C THR A 50 7.28 11.20 0.68
N ALA A 51 7.40 10.97 1.99
CA ALA A 51 6.61 9.96 2.66
C ALA A 51 5.11 10.31 2.71
N SER A 52 4.77 11.57 3.04
CA SER A 52 3.37 12.01 3.12
C SER A 52 2.66 11.98 1.77
N ASP A 53 3.35 12.40 0.71
CA ASP A 53 2.78 12.45 -0.64
C ASP A 53 2.46 11.03 -1.14
N ILE A 54 3.39 10.08 -0.97
CA ILE A 54 3.20 8.67 -1.36
C ILE A 54 2.09 8.01 -0.52
N VAL A 55 2.06 8.24 0.81
CA VAL A 55 1.00 7.66 1.67
C VAL A 55 -0.38 8.20 1.28
N CYS A 56 -0.47 9.49 0.93
CA CYS A 56 -1.73 10.10 0.47
C CYS A 56 -2.21 9.50 -0.86
N GLU A 57 -1.29 9.26 -1.81
CA GLU A 57 -1.60 8.56 -3.06
C GLU A 57 -2.06 7.11 -2.79
N MET A 58 -1.31 6.35 -1.98
CA MET A 58 -1.67 4.98 -1.61
C MET A 58 -3.03 4.91 -0.90
N SER A 59 -3.34 5.88 -0.04
CA SER A 59 -4.65 5.94 0.64
C SER A 59 -5.78 6.09 -0.37
N LYS A 60 -5.63 6.96 -1.37
CA LYS A 60 -6.62 7.13 -2.45
C LYS A 60 -6.79 5.85 -3.25
N ASP A 61 -5.70 5.17 -3.61
CA ASP A 61 -5.75 3.88 -4.30
C ASP A 61 -6.52 2.84 -3.49
N MET A 62 -6.24 2.74 -2.18
CA MET A 62 -6.92 1.81 -1.28
C MET A 62 -8.40 2.14 -1.11
N GLU A 63 -8.77 3.42 -1.05
CA GLU A 63 -10.16 3.86 -0.99
C GLU A 63 -10.95 3.51 -2.25
N CYS A 64 -10.35 3.71 -3.44
CA CYS A 64 -10.96 3.29 -4.70
C CYS A 64 -11.25 1.78 -4.71
N ARG A 65 -10.36 0.97 -4.14
CA ARG A 65 -10.52 -0.50 -4.06
C ARG A 65 -11.52 -0.96 -3.01
N LYS A 66 -11.80 -0.19 -1.95
CA LYS A 66 -12.86 -0.50 -0.99
C LYS A 66 -14.27 -0.36 -1.58
N LYS A 67 -14.42 0.39 -2.67
CA LYS A 67 -15.71 0.70 -3.32
C LYS A 67 -16.05 -0.23 -4.50
N ALA A 68 -15.13 -1.11 -4.89
CA ALA A 68 -15.29 -2.09 -5.97
C ALA A 68 -15.87 -3.40 -5.43
#